data_AF-A0A5B9QAR6-F1
#
_entry.id   AF-A0A5B9QAR6-F1
#
_cell.length_a   1.000
_cell.length_b   1.000
_cell.length_c   1.000
_cell.angle_alpha   90.00
_cell.angle_beta   90.00
_cell.angle_gamma   90.00
#
_symmetry.space_group_name_H-M   'P 1'
#
loop_
_entity.id
_entity.type
_entity.pdbx_description
1 polymer ?
#
loop_
_entity_poly.entity_id
_entity_poly.type
_entity_poly.pdbx_seq_one_letter_code
_entity_poly.pdbx_strand_id
1 'polypeptide(L)'
;MKPIHPDIAGKQFACVFLHMPERLDQFARDCRFEPRRLVPAIKEAIQTRHQESTPSPLSEHPPEVRYLEIESVGFYYQVLPEIVEIASLVSVSAFLPEGEFYSLSTDFTQVGSQSTKLV
;
A
#
# COMPACT_ATOMS: atom_id res chain seq x y z
N MET A 1 -2.17 21.82 6.30
CA MET A 1 -2.29 20.35 6.34
C MET A 1 -3.72 19.97 5.96
N LYS A 2 -3.91 18.98 5.07
CA LYS A 2 -5.25 18.43 4.79
C LYS A 2 -5.74 17.64 6.01
N PRO A 3 -7.05 17.61 6.31
CA PRO A 3 -7.60 16.83 7.41
C PRO A 3 -7.44 15.32 7.18
N ILE A 4 -7.32 14.55 8.27
CA ILE A 4 -7.31 13.08 8.22
C ILE A 4 -8.73 12.58 7.98
N HIS A 5 -8.90 11.61 7.08
CA HIS A 5 -10.17 10.98 6.78
C HIS A 5 -10.73 10.24 8.00
N PRO A 6 -12.04 10.36 8.32
CA PRO A 6 -12.64 9.74 9.50
C PRO A 6 -12.46 8.23 9.53
N ASP A 7 -12.59 7.55 8.39
CA ASP A 7 -12.39 6.10 8.28
C ASP A 7 -10.94 5.66 8.50
N ILE A 8 -9.97 6.57 8.54
CA ILE A 8 -8.55 6.27 8.77
C ILE A 8 -8.11 6.74 10.16
N ALA A 9 -8.83 7.71 10.73
CA ALA A 9 -8.51 8.30 12.02
C ALA A 9 -8.45 7.23 13.13
N GLY A 10 -7.34 7.22 13.88
CA GLY A 10 -7.13 6.29 14.98
C GLY A 10 -6.69 4.87 14.56
N LYS A 11 -6.61 4.56 13.27
CA LYS A 11 -6.14 3.24 12.80
C LYS A 11 -4.62 3.15 12.77
N GLN A 12 -4.11 1.96 13.06
CA GLN A 12 -2.68 1.66 12.92
C GLN A 12 -2.33 1.36 11.46
N PHE A 13 -1.08 1.55 11.06
CA PHE A 13 -0.62 1.20 9.72
C PHE A 13 0.26 -0.04 9.76
N ALA A 14 -0.21 -1.10 9.12
CA ALA A 14 0.58 -2.28 8.80
C ALA A 14 1.08 -2.14 7.36
N CYS A 15 2.40 -2.20 7.17
CA CYS A 15 2.99 -2.26 5.83
C CYS A 15 3.75 -3.58 5.76
N VAL A 16 3.23 -4.49 4.93
CA VAL A 16 3.76 -5.85 4.82
C VAL A 16 5.23 -5.85 4.40
N PHE A 17 5.72 -4.86 3.67
CA PHE A 17 7.12 -4.79 3.19
C PHE A 17 8.14 -4.33 4.22
N LEU A 18 7.72 -3.97 5.44
CA LEU A 18 8.65 -3.50 6.48
C LEU A 18 9.70 -4.55 6.87
N HIS A 19 9.44 -5.85 6.62
CA HIS A 19 10.41 -6.91 6.84
C HIS A 19 11.44 -7.08 5.70
N MET A 20 11.32 -6.32 4.61
CA MET A 20 12.25 -6.32 3.46
C MET A 20 12.77 -4.90 3.14
N PRO A 21 13.50 -4.25 4.06
CA PRO A 21 13.90 -2.84 3.91
C PRO A 21 14.76 -2.58 2.67
N GLU A 22 15.68 -3.50 2.31
CA GLU A 22 16.56 -3.33 1.14
C GLU A 22 15.76 -3.31 -0.19
N ARG A 23 14.74 -4.17 -0.30
CA ARG A 23 13.89 -4.22 -1.49
C ARG A 23 13.00 -2.98 -1.60
N LEU A 24 12.51 -2.49 -0.46
CA LEU A 24 11.73 -1.26 -0.40
C LEU A 24 12.58 -0.03 -0.78
N ASP A 25 13.82 0.02 -0.31
CA ASP A 25 14.77 1.09 -0.65
C ASP A 25 15.12 1.08 -2.13
N GLN A 26 15.36 -0.10 -2.71
CA GLN A 26 15.63 -0.26 -4.13
C GLN A 26 14.42 0.19 -4.96
N PHE A 27 13.23 -0.31 -4.64
CA PHE A 27 11.98 0.09 -5.30
C PHE A 27 11.76 1.61 -5.26
N ALA A 28 11.98 2.23 -4.09
CA ALA A 28 11.87 3.67 -3.94
C ALA A 28 12.81 4.41 -4.91
N ARG A 29 14.09 4.00 -4.97
CA ARG A 29 15.08 4.58 -5.88
C ARG A 29 14.70 4.40 -7.34
N ASP A 30 14.20 3.22 -7.72
CA ASP A 30 13.76 2.92 -9.09
C ASP A 30 12.59 3.82 -9.49
N CYS A 31 11.69 4.11 -8.53
CA CYS A 31 10.62 5.09 -8.71
C CYS A 31 11.09 6.54 -8.58
N ARG A 32 12.39 6.82 -8.42
CA ARG A 32 12.96 8.17 -8.16
C ARG A 32 12.41 8.82 -6.89
N PHE A 33 11.96 8.00 -5.94
CA PHE A 33 11.52 8.38 -4.62
C PHE A 33 12.66 8.27 -3.61
N GLU A 34 12.73 9.20 -2.66
CA GLU A 34 13.71 9.09 -1.57
C GLU A 34 13.29 7.97 -0.59
N PRO A 35 14.09 6.91 -0.37
CA PRO A 35 13.65 5.71 0.35
C PRO A 35 12.99 5.97 1.71
N ARG A 36 13.63 6.78 2.55
CA ARG A 36 13.12 7.16 3.89
C ARG A 36 11.79 7.92 3.87
N ARG A 37 11.40 8.49 2.72
CA ARG A 37 10.17 9.27 2.57
C ARG A 37 9.01 8.45 2.03
N LEU A 38 9.27 7.29 1.41
CA LEU A 38 8.24 6.53 0.69
C LEU A 38 7.07 6.12 1.60
N VAL A 39 7.36 5.38 2.67
CA VAL A 39 6.31 4.93 3.61
C VAL A 39 5.59 6.09 4.30
N PRO A 40 6.29 7.13 4.83
CA PRO A 40 5.60 8.32 5.33
C PRO A 40 4.67 8.99 4.31
N ALA A 41 5.09 9.12 3.05
CA ALA A 41 4.28 9.73 2.00
C ALA A 41 3.04 8.88 1.65
N ILE A 42 3.18 7.56 1.60
CA ILE A 42 2.04 6.64 1.42
C ILE A 42 1.04 6.79 2.57
N LYS A 43 1.53 6.80 3.82
CA LYS A 43 0.66 6.98 5.00
C LYS A 43 -0.08 8.31 4.94
N GLU A 44 0.61 9.40 4.64
CA GLU A 44 -0.01 10.72 4.50
C GLU A 44 -1.04 10.75 3.38
N ALA A 45 -0.76 10.12 2.23
CA ALA A 45 -1.68 10.03 1.12
C ALA A 45 -2.95 9.26 1.50
N ILE A 46 -2.83 8.09 2.14
CA ILE A 46 -4.00 7.35 2.63
C ILE A 46 -4.80 8.20 3.62
N GLN A 47 -4.12 8.81 4.60
CA GLN A 47 -4.78 9.61 5.62
C GLN A 47 -5.56 10.79 5.05
N THR A 48 -5.03 11.46 4.02
CA THR A 48 -5.60 12.72 3.53
C THR A 48 -6.36 12.62 2.22
N ARG A 49 -6.22 11.50 1.50
CA ARG A 49 -6.75 11.29 0.14
C ARG A 49 -7.53 9.98 -0.01
N HIS A 50 -7.93 9.31 1.07
CA HIS A 50 -8.72 8.06 0.98
C HIS A 50 -9.96 8.19 0.09
N GLN A 51 -10.66 9.32 0.15
CA GLN A 51 -11.81 9.61 -0.71
C GLN A 51 -11.50 9.67 -2.22
N GLU A 52 -10.23 9.89 -2.58
CA GLU A 52 -9.74 9.90 -3.97
C GLU A 52 -9.37 8.48 -4.44
N SER A 53 -9.41 7.48 -3.55
CA SER A 53 -9.03 6.11 -3.89
C SER A 53 -10.06 5.45 -4.80
N THR A 54 -9.58 4.62 -5.72
CA THR A 54 -10.42 3.78 -6.57
C THR A 54 -10.43 2.34 -6.05
N PRO A 55 -11.48 1.55 -6.33
CA PRO A 55 -11.40 0.10 -6.17
C PRO A 55 -10.21 -0.45 -6.97
N SER A 56 -9.59 -1.52 -6.47
CA SER A 56 -8.50 -2.16 -7.21
C SER A 56 -8.97 -2.58 -8.62
N PRO A 57 -8.18 -2.29 -9.67
CA PRO A 57 -8.46 -2.77 -11.02
C PRO A 57 -8.14 -4.26 -11.20
N LEU A 58 -7.49 -4.91 -10.22
CA LEU A 58 -7.11 -6.32 -10.29
C LEU A 58 -8.28 -7.21 -9.88
N SER A 59 -8.69 -8.12 -10.75
CA SER A 59 -9.86 -8.98 -10.56
C SER A 59 -9.73 -9.95 -9.38
N GLU A 60 -8.50 -10.31 -9.03
CA GLU A 60 -8.18 -11.19 -7.91
C GLU A 60 -8.25 -10.50 -6.54
N HIS A 61 -8.24 -9.17 -6.50
CA HIS A 61 -8.32 -8.44 -5.25
C HIS A 61 -9.75 -8.42 -4.68
N PRO A 62 -9.90 -8.56 -3.36
CA PRO A 62 -11.19 -8.31 -2.70
C PRO A 62 -11.73 -6.90 -3.01
N PRO A 63 -13.06 -6.71 -3.02
CA PRO A 63 -13.67 -5.42 -3.35
C PRO A 63 -13.33 -4.30 -2.35
N GLU A 64 -12.85 -4.64 -1.16
CA GLU A 64 -12.41 -3.70 -0.13
C GLU A 64 -11.02 -3.10 -0.42
N VAL A 65 -10.26 -3.71 -1.34
CA VAL A 65 -8.93 -3.22 -1.72
C VAL A 65 -9.06 -1.96 -2.54
N ARG A 66 -8.37 -0.93 -2.05
CA ARG A 66 -8.29 0.41 -2.65
C ARG A 66 -6.93 0.62 -3.29
N TYR A 67 -6.93 1.49 -4.28
CA TYR A 67 -5.75 1.91 -5.02
C TYR A 67 -5.60 3.43 -4.95
N LEU A 68 -4.36 3.88 -4.75
CA LEU A 68 -3.96 5.28 -4.80
C LEU A 68 -2.58 5.40 -5.44
N GLU A 69 -2.29 6.61 -5.92
CA GLU A 69 -1.00 6.96 -6.52
C GLU A 69 -0.40 8.20 -5.84
N ILE A 70 0.92 8.17 -5.65
CA ILE A 70 1.76 9.33 -5.35
C ILE A 70 2.93 9.34 -6.34
N GLU A 71 3.07 10.44 -7.08
CA GLU A 71 4.16 10.61 -8.05
C GLU A 71 4.24 9.41 -9.03
N SER A 72 5.30 8.62 -8.95
CA SER A 72 5.61 7.43 -9.77
C SER A 72 5.28 6.11 -9.08
N VAL A 73 4.62 6.14 -7.91
CA VAL A 73 4.29 4.97 -7.10
C VAL A 73 2.78 4.81 -6.97
N GLY A 74 2.27 3.70 -7.49
CA GLY A 74 0.95 3.18 -7.17
C GLY A 74 1.01 2.23 -5.97
N PHE A 75 -0.03 2.20 -5.15
CA PHE A 75 -0.09 1.31 -4.00
C PHE A 75 -1.50 0.84 -3.70
N TYR A 76 -1.59 -0.41 -3.25
CA TYR A 76 -2.81 -1.09 -2.87
C TYR A 76 -2.89 -1.21 -1.36
N TYR A 77 -4.06 -0.90 -0.83
CA TYR A 77 -4.30 -0.94 0.61
C TYR A 77 -5.75 -1.30 0.91
N GLN A 78 -6.00 -1.79 2.12
CA GLN A 78 -7.34 -2.02 2.63
C GLN A 78 -7.50 -1.42 4.02
N VAL A 79 -8.74 -1.04 4.34
CA VAL A 79 -9.10 -0.44 5.63
C VAL A 79 -9.87 -1.48 6.44
N LEU A 80 -9.22 -2.05 7.45
CA LEU A 80 -9.79 -3.00 8.39
C LEU A 80 -10.22 -2.29 9.68
N PRO A 81 -10.98 -2.92 10.60
CA PRO A 81 -11.52 -2.24 11.80
C PRO A 81 -10.48 -1.49 12.64
N GLU A 82 -9.27 -2.03 12.82
CA GLU A 82 -8.22 -1.41 13.66
C GLU A 82 -6.98 -0.99 12.87
N ILE A 83 -6.79 -1.52 11.67
CA ILE A 83 -5.58 -1.34 10.88
C ILE A 83 -5.89 -0.87 9.45
N VAL A 84 -4.98 -0.09 8.90
CA VAL A 84 -4.81 0.08 7.47
C VAL A 84 -3.67 -0.80 7.04
N GLU A 85 -3.94 -1.72 6.13
CA GLU A 85 -2.95 -2.63 5.60
C GLU A 85 -2.53 -2.17 4.20
N ILE A 86 -1.23 -1.88 4.04
CA ILE A 86 -0.60 -1.59 2.74
C ILE A 86 0.03 -2.90 2.27
N ALA A 87 -0.48 -3.43 1.16
CA ALA A 87 -0.24 -4.82 0.75
C ALA A 87 0.49 -4.96 -0.58
N SER A 88 0.52 -3.91 -1.41
CA SER A 88 1.29 -3.92 -2.66
C SER A 88 1.72 -2.52 -3.09
N LEU A 89 2.94 -2.43 -3.63
CA LEU A 89 3.50 -1.26 -4.28
C LEU A 89 3.83 -1.61 -5.74
N VAL A 90 3.52 -0.70 -6.65
CA VAL A 90 3.81 -0.82 -8.08
C VAL A 90 4.41 0.48 -8.58
N SER A 91 5.36 0.39 -9.50
CA SER A 91 5.81 1.56 -10.25
C SER A 91 4.76 1.90 -11.31
N VAL A 92 4.30 3.14 -11.33
CA VAL A 92 3.43 3.68 -12.41
C VAL A 92 4.24 4.48 -13.44
N SER A 93 5.57 4.42 -13.34
CA SER A 93 6.46 5.19 -14.21
C SER A 93 6.62 4.54 -15.58
N ALA A 94 6.38 5.31 -16.64
CA ALA A 94 6.70 4.96 -18.03
C ALA A 94 8.21 4.89 -18.35
N PHE A 95 9.07 5.05 -17.33
CA PHE A 95 10.54 5.06 -17.47
C PHE A 95 11.20 3.71 -17.20
N LEU A 96 10.43 2.70 -16.78
CA LEU A 96 10.93 1.34 -16.78
C LEU A 96 10.94 0.86 -18.25
N PRO A 97 12.08 0.34 -18.77
CA PRO A 97 12.13 -0.23 -20.11
C PRO A 97 11.03 -1.30 -20.24
N GLU A 98 10.45 -1.43 -21.44
CA GLU A 98 9.41 -2.44 -21.72
C GLU A 98 9.84 -3.80 -21.16
N GLY A 99 9.11 -4.31 -20.16
CA GLY A 99 9.37 -5.61 -19.54
C GLY A 99 9.89 -5.59 -18.10
N GLU A 100 10.24 -4.43 -17.52
CA GLU A 100 10.60 -4.34 -16.10
C GLU A 100 9.40 -3.85 -15.27
N PHE A 101 8.77 -4.77 -14.54
CA PHE A 101 7.75 -4.45 -13.52
C PHE A 101 8.32 -4.80 -12.15
N TYR A 102 8.72 -3.78 -11.39
CA TYR A 102 9.00 -3.97 -9.97
C TYR A 102 7.68 -3.83 -9.22
N SER A 103 7.15 -4.98 -8.81
CA SER A 103 6.06 -5.04 -7.83
C SER A 103 6.61 -5.62 -6.54
N LEU A 104 6.34 -4.91 -5.45
CA LEU A 104 6.42 -5.49 -4.12
C LEU A 104 4.99 -5.84 -3.76
N SER A 105 4.65 -7.12 -3.73
CA SER A 105 3.32 -7.60 -3.36
C SER A 105 3.41 -8.70 -2.31
N THR A 106 2.38 -8.78 -1.48
CA THR A 106 2.00 -10.00 -0.76
C THR A 106 0.55 -10.30 -1.09
N ASP A 107 0.17 -11.57 -1.12
CA ASP A 107 -1.23 -11.96 -1.37
C ASP A 107 -2.14 -11.36 -0.29
N PHE A 108 -3.26 -10.74 -0.69
CA PHE A 108 -4.33 -10.32 0.23
C PHE A 108 -5.02 -11.50 0.93
N THR A 109 -4.63 -12.73 0.58
CA THR A 109 -5.30 -13.98 0.94
C THR A 109 -4.79 -14.59 2.24
N GLN A 110 -4.77 -13.86 3.38
CA GLN A 110 -4.79 -14.53 4.71
C GLN A 110 -5.02 -13.67 5.98
N VAL A 111 -5.88 -12.64 5.96
CA VAL A 111 -6.34 -12.02 7.23
C VAL A 111 -7.85 -12.16 7.37
N GLY A 112 -8.32 -13.42 7.33
CA GLY A 112 -9.75 -13.71 7.37
C GLY A 112 -10.05 -15.18 7.59
N SER A 113 -9.72 -15.68 8.79
CA SER A 113 -10.21 -16.93 9.45
C SER A 113 -9.06 -17.81 9.98
N GLN A 114 -8.54 -17.46 11.16
CA GLN A 114 -8.06 -18.47 12.10
C GLN A 114 -8.63 -18.18 13.48
N SER A 115 -9.85 -18.65 13.70
CA SER A 115 -10.24 -19.13 15.04
C SER A 115 -9.60 -20.49 15.22
N THR A 116 -8.46 -20.58 15.89
CA THR A 116 -7.98 -21.87 16.41
C THR A 116 -7.33 -21.69 17.77
N LYS A 117 -8.12 -22.06 18.78
CA LYS A 117 -7.84 -22.50 20.15
C LYS A 117 -6.41 -22.34 20.72
N LEU A 118 -6.38 -21.70 21.89
CA LEU A 118 -5.44 -21.98 22.98
C LEU A 118 -5.21 -23.49 23.17
N VAL A 119 -3.93 -23.88 23.22
CA VAL A 119 -3.42 -24.94 24.11
C VAL A 119 -2.12 -24.45 24.71
#